data_AF-A0A1V4MRS6-F1
#
_entry.id   AF-A0A1V4MRS6-F1
#
_cell.length_a   1.000
_cell.length_b   1.000
_cell.length_c   1.000
_cell.angle_alpha   90.00
_cell.angle_beta   90.00
_cell.angle_gamma   90.00
#
_symmetry.space_group_name_H-M   'P 1'
#
loop_
_entity.id
_entity.type
_entity.pdbx_description
1 polymer ?
#
loop_
_entity_poly.entity_id
_entity_poly.type
_entity_poly.pdbx_seq_one_letter_code
_entity_poly.pdbx_strand_id
1 'polypeptide(L)'
;MKVFRVILHSFILSMVNIISILFGFGVYHFFRDYNQLSIQVPVGAVFSIIVFTSWVVILKYKGVSWLLLESRLEPLLILLLSLAWLPVIFIPLHYLTQGYLTTFGNIYVHWIFQIPVNLIIVIIFYFIMFTGSTRNKETNSV
;
A
#
# COMPACT_ATOMS: atom_id res chain seq x y z
N MET A 1 -18.70 -7.04 8.28
CA MET A 1 -17.23 -7.09 8.50
C MET A 1 -16.47 -5.99 7.72
N LYS A 2 -17.11 -4.88 7.35
CA LYS A 2 -16.50 -3.81 6.52
C LYS A 2 -15.29 -3.15 7.20
N VAL A 3 -15.43 -2.81 8.48
CA VAL A 3 -14.37 -2.16 9.27
C VAL A 3 -13.10 -3.00 9.32
N PHE A 4 -13.23 -4.30 9.61
CA PHE A 4 -12.09 -5.23 9.65
C PHE A 4 -11.33 -5.28 8.31
N ARG A 5 -12.05 -5.37 7.19
CA ARG A 5 -11.47 -5.41 5.85
C ARG A 5 -10.65 -4.16 5.54
N VAL A 6 -11.20 -2.98 5.84
CA VAL A 6 -10.52 -1.69 5.66
C VAL A 6 -9.28 -1.59 6.55
N ILE A 7 -9.41 -1.96 7.83
CA ILE A 7 -8.28 -1.99 8.78
C ILE A 7 -7.17 -2.92 8.27
N LEU A 8 -7.52 -4.14 7.85
CA LEU A 8 -6.54 -5.11 7.38
C LEU A 8 -5.82 -4.63 6.11
N HIS A 9 -6.54 -4.18 5.09
CA HIS A 9 -5.93 -3.72 3.84
C HIS A 9 -5.06 -2.48 4.04
N SER A 10 -5.52 -1.52 4.86
CA SER A 10 -4.72 -0.33 5.18
C SER A 10 -3.44 -0.68 5.96
N PHE A 11 -3.54 -1.63 6.90
CA PHE A 11 -2.37 -2.13 7.63
C PHE A 11 -1.38 -2.82 6.70
N ILE A 12 -1.86 -3.75 5.85
CA ILE A 12 -1.03 -4.45 4.86
C ILE A 12 -0.37 -3.44 3.91
N LEU A 13 -1.12 -2.46 3.39
CA LEU A 13 -0.57 -1.42 2.51
C LEU A 13 0.57 -0.64 3.18
N SER A 14 0.42 -0.32 4.46
CA SER A 14 1.43 0.39 5.24
C SER A 14 2.70 -0.45 5.44
N MET A 15 2.52 -1.73 5.78
CA MET A 15 3.63 -2.68 5.89
C MET A 15 4.36 -2.86 4.56
N VAL A 16 3.61 -3.00 3.46
CA VAL A 16 4.18 -3.08 2.09
C VAL A 16 5.02 -1.84 1.82
N ASN A 17 4.51 -0.64 2.08
CA ASN A 17 5.29 0.59 1.86
C ASN A 17 6.59 0.64 2.66
N ILE A 18 6.57 0.27 3.94
CA ILE A 18 7.78 0.26 4.78
C ILE A 18 8.79 -0.75 4.19
N ILE A 19 8.34 -1.96 3.89
CA ILE A 19 9.19 -3.01 3.31
C ILE A 19 9.74 -2.58 1.96
N SER A 20 8.95 -1.93 1.10
CA SER A 20 9.37 -1.43 -0.21
C SER A 20 10.45 -0.35 -0.10
N ILE A 21 10.34 0.57 0.87
CA ILE A 21 11.36 1.58 1.12
C ILE A 21 12.68 0.92 1.57
N LEU A 22 12.60 -0.09 2.44
CA LEU A 22 13.77 -0.87 2.88
C LEU A 22 14.37 -1.68 1.72
N PHE A 23 13.53 -2.27 0.88
CA PHE A 23 13.96 -2.98 -0.33
C PHE A 23 14.66 -2.05 -1.31
N GLY A 24 14.09 -0.87 -1.58
CA GLY A 24 14.72 0.16 -2.42
C GLY A 24 16.08 0.63 -1.86
N PHE A 25 16.22 0.72 -0.53
CA PHE A 25 17.50 0.99 0.11
C PHE A 25 18.49 -0.15 -0.10
N GLY A 26 18.05 -1.40 -0.02
CA GLY A 26 18.84 -2.57 -0.37
C GLY A 26 19.31 -2.55 -1.83
N VAL A 27 18.44 -2.18 -2.76
CA VAL A 27 18.78 -2.05 -4.19
C VAL A 27 19.81 -0.93 -4.41
N TYR A 28 19.68 0.22 -3.75
CA TYR A 28 20.67 1.30 -3.81
C TYR A 28 22.09 0.83 -3.46
N HIS A 29 22.24 -0.16 -2.58
CA HIS A 29 23.55 -0.68 -2.20
C HIS A 29 24.37 -1.28 -3.37
N PHE A 30 23.70 -1.66 -4.46
CA PHE A 30 24.33 -2.14 -5.69
C PHE A 30 24.71 -1.01 -6.67
N PHE A 31 24.23 0.21 -6.43
CA PHE A 31 24.36 1.37 -7.32
C PHE A 31 24.81 2.62 -6.55
N ARG A 32 25.82 2.45 -5.67
CA ARG A 32 26.26 3.48 -4.71
C ARG A 32 26.79 4.78 -5.33
N ASP A 33 27.14 4.76 -6.61
CA ASP A 33 27.64 5.95 -7.33
C ASP A 33 26.54 6.97 -7.62
N TYR A 34 25.27 6.58 -7.47
CA TYR A 34 24.11 7.42 -7.70
C TYR A 34 23.49 7.94 -6.41
N ASN A 35 22.61 8.93 -6.51
CA ASN A 35 21.90 9.44 -5.35
C ASN A 35 20.92 8.40 -4.78
N GLN A 36 20.99 8.13 -3.48
CA GLN A 36 20.13 7.13 -2.82
C GLN A 36 18.65 7.34 -3.10
N LEU A 37 18.14 8.57 -3.00
CA LEU A 37 16.73 8.87 -3.21
C LEU A 37 16.30 8.58 -4.65
N SER A 38 17.17 8.85 -5.64
CA SER A 38 16.87 8.59 -7.06
C SER A 38 16.70 7.11 -7.40
N ILE A 39 17.22 6.20 -6.57
CA ILE A 39 17.06 4.76 -6.76
C ILE A 39 15.98 4.22 -5.82
N GLN A 40 16.09 4.54 -4.53
CA GLN A 40 15.25 3.98 -3.48
C GLN A 40 13.77 4.32 -3.68
N VAL A 41 13.45 5.58 -4.02
CA VAL A 41 12.06 6.03 -4.15
C VAL A 41 11.36 5.38 -5.35
N PRO A 42 11.91 5.40 -6.58
CA PRO A 42 11.27 4.73 -7.72
C PRO A 42 11.15 3.22 -7.53
N VAL A 43 12.21 2.56 -7.02
CA VAL A 43 12.20 1.11 -6.76
C VAL A 43 11.14 0.77 -5.72
N GLY A 44 11.10 1.53 -4.61
CA GLY A 44 10.10 1.34 -3.58
C GLY A 44 8.67 1.53 -4.09
N ALA A 45 8.42 2.56 -4.91
CA ALA A 45 7.12 2.80 -5.50
C ALA A 45 6.66 1.63 -6.39
N VAL A 46 7.52 1.20 -7.32
CA VAL A 46 7.24 0.07 -8.22
C VAL A 46 7.00 -1.21 -7.42
N PHE A 47 7.85 -1.49 -6.43
CA PHE A 47 7.73 -2.68 -5.61
C PHE A 47 6.43 -2.67 -4.78
N SER A 48 6.05 -1.54 -4.17
CA SER A 48 4.78 -1.40 -3.45
C SER A 48 3.58 -1.70 -4.34
N ILE A 49 3.58 -1.14 -5.55
CA ILE A 49 2.50 -1.34 -6.52
C ILE A 49 2.38 -2.81 -6.88
N ILE A 50 3.50 -3.47 -7.23
CA ILE A 50 3.51 -4.88 -7.62
C ILE A 50 3.02 -5.77 -6.47
N VAL A 51 3.57 -5.60 -5.27
CA VAL A 51 3.25 -6.46 -4.12
C VAL A 51 1.80 -6.31 -3.70
N PHE A 52 1.30 -5.08 -3.54
CA PHE A 52 -0.08 -4.89 -3.10
C PHE A 52 -1.09 -5.28 -4.19
N THR A 53 -0.79 -5.00 -5.45
CA THR A 53 -1.64 -5.46 -6.56
C THR A 53 -1.70 -6.98 -6.62
N SER A 54 -0.56 -7.66 -6.42
CA SER A 54 -0.51 -9.12 -6.37
C SER A 54 -1.35 -9.67 -5.23
N TRP A 55 -1.28 -9.06 -4.04
CA TRP A 55 -2.16 -9.41 -2.91
C TRP A 55 -3.65 -9.36 -3.29
N VAL A 56 -4.09 -8.25 -3.89
CA VAL A 56 -5.48 -8.08 -4.34
C VAL A 56 -5.87 -9.12 -5.39
N VAL A 57 -5.03 -9.35 -6.38
CA VAL A 57 -5.27 -10.34 -7.45
C VAL A 57 -5.38 -11.75 -6.89
N ILE A 58 -4.51 -12.12 -5.95
CA ILE A 58 -4.54 -13.42 -5.27
C ILE A 58 -5.85 -13.59 -4.50
N LEU A 59 -6.27 -12.59 -3.73
CA LEU A 59 -7.54 -12.64 -2.99
C LEU A 59 -8.73 -12.85 -3.92
N LYS A 60 -8.75 -12.13 -5.06
CA LYS A 60 -9.80 -12.28 -6.08
C LYS A 60 -9.78 -13.67 -6.71
N TYR A 61 -8.61 -14.16 -7.12
CA TYR A 61 -8.45 -15.46 -7.74
C TYR A 61 -8.82 -16.62 -6.80
N LYS A 62 -8.41 -16.53 -5.52
CA LYS A 62 -8.75 -17.51 -4.49
C LYS A 62 -10.20 -17.42 -4.00
N GLY A 63 -10.99 -16.46 -4.50
CA GLY A 63 -12.39 -16.32 -4.15
C GLY A 63 -12.63 -15.93 -2.69
N VAL A 64 -11.69 -15.22 -2.05
CA VAL A 64 -11.79 -14.81 -0.64
C VAL A 64 -12.74 -13.61 -0.51
N SER A 65 -14.02 -13.85 -0.78
CA SER A 65 -15.06 -12.83 -0.95
C SER A 65 -15.23 -11.89 0.25
N TRP A 66 -15.00 -12.38 1.46
CA TRP A 66 -15.09 -11.60 2.69
C TRP A 66 -13.94 -10.58 2.86
N LEU A 67 -12.89 -10.64 2.02
CA LEU A 67 -11.81 -9.65 1.96
C LEU A 67 -11.89 -8.71 0.74
N LEU A 68 -12.84 -8.94 -0.18
CA LEU A 68 -13.01 -8.13 -1.40
C LEU A 68 -13.81 -6.84 -1.13
N LEU A 69 -13.52 -5.73 -1.80
CA LEU A 69 -14.26 -4.47 -1.56
C LEU A 69 -15.76 -4.60 -1.88
N GLU A 70 -16.61 -4.10 -0.98
CA GLU A 70 -18.07 -4.05 -1.21
C GLU A 70 -18.54 -2.65 -1.60
N SER A 71 -17.88 -1.61 -1.05
CA SER A 71 -18.24 -0.21 -1.25
C SER A 71 -17.17 0.58 -2.00
N ARG A 72 -17.61 1.56 -2.80
CA ARG A 72 -16.73 2.50 -3.52
C ARG A 72 -15.95 3.44 -2.60
N LEU A 73 -16.37 3.58 -1.32
CA LEU A 73 -15.68 4.42 -0.33
C LEU A 73 -14.56 3.69 0.43
N GLU A 74 -14.58 2.35 0.45
CA GLU A 74 -13.54 1.57 1.12
C GLU A 74 -12.11 1.85 0.60
N PRO A 75 -11.88 2.02 -0.72
CA PRO A 75 -10.60 2.47 -1.27
C PRO A 75 -10.07 3.75 -0.61
N LEU A 76 -10.92 4.77 -0.48
CA LEU A 76 -10.54 6.05 0.13
C LEU A 76 -10.20 5.87 1.62
N LEU A 77 -10.99 5.06 2.35
CA LEU A 77 -10.70 4.77 3.75
C LEU A 77 -9.39 3.99 3.92
N ILE A 78 -9.09 3.05 3.01
CA ILE A 78 -7.82 2.31 3.01
C ILE A 78 -6.65 3.27 2.82
N LEU A 79 -6.76 4.22 1.88
CA LEU A 79 -5.76 5.27 1.66
C LEU A 79 -5.50 6.06 2.95
N LEU A 80 -6.54 6.66 3.53
CA LEU A 80 -6.42 7.52 4.71
C LEU A 80 -5.89 6.75 5.93
N LEU A 81 -6.41 5.55 6.17
CA LEU A 81 -6.02 4.73 7.31
C LEU A 81 -4.59 4.19 7.16
N SER A 82 -4.12 3.94 5.93
CA SER A 82 -2.73 3.53 5.69
C SER A 82 -1.71 4.61 6.10
N LEU A 83 -2.05 5.89 5.91
CA LEU A 83 -1.19 6.99 6.36
C LEU A 83 -1.12 7.06 7.89
N ALA A 84 -2.22 6.73 8.58
CA ALA A 84 -2.27 6.70 10.04
C ALA A 84 -1.49 5.53 10.65
N TRP A 85 -1.44 4.39 9.97
CA TRP A 85 -0.65 3.24 10.39
C TRP A 85 0.85 3.50 10.37
N LEU A 86 1.33 4.38 9.49
CA LEU A 86 2.76 4.69 9.41
C LEU A 86 3.32 5.19 10.75
N PRO A 87 2.83 6.27 11.40
CA PRO A 87 3.29 6.66 12.72
C PRO A 87 3.20 5.53 13.75
N VAL A 88 2.12 4.76 13.74
CA VAL A 88 1.87 3.67 14.69
C VAL A 88 2.92 2.56 14.58
N ILE A 89 3.40 2.27 13.38
CA ILE A 89 4.40 1.21 13.12
C ILE A 89 5.83 1.78 13.18
N PHE A 90 6.06 2.90 12.51
CA PHE A 90 7.38 3.47 12.31
C PHE A 90 7.95 4.10 13.58
N ILE A 91 7.14 4.77 14.40
CA ILE A 91 7.63 5.41 15.63
C ILE A 91 8.21 4.36 16.59
N PRO A 92 7.48 3.27 16.95
CA PRO A 92 8.05 2.23 17.81
C PRO A 92 9.28 1.56 17.18
N LEU A 93 9.23 1.25 15.88
CA LEU A 93 10.35 0.62 15.18
C LEU A 93 11.62 1.49 15.19
N HIS A 94 11.46 2.79 14.93
CA HIS A 94 12.55 3.75 14.97
C HIS A 94 13.12 3.88 16.39
N TYR A 95 12.26 3.96 17.41
CA TYR A 95 12.71 4.04 18.80
C TYR A 95 13.53 2.81 19.20
N LEU A 96 13.06 1.61 18.85
CA LEU A 96 13.76 0.34 19.15
C LEU A 96 15.10 0.21 18.43
N THR A 97 15.23 0.76 17.22
CA THR A 97 16.44 0.61 16.40
C THR A 97 17.46 1.73 16.59
N GLN A 98 17.01 2.96 16.86
CA GLN A 98 17.87 4.15 16.98
C GLN A 98 18.07 4.60 18.44
N GLY A 99 17.23 4.13 19.38
CA GLY A 99 17.29 4.51 20.78
C GLY A 99 16.65 5.87 21.13
N TYR A 100 16.01 6.53 20.16
CA TYR A 100 15.31 7.81 20.37
C TYR A 100 14.07 7.96 19.49
N LEU A 101 13.17 8.85 19.91
CA LEU A 101 11.90 9.10 19.23
C LEU A 101 12.16 9.80 17.89
N THR A 102 11.54 9.30 16.82
CA THR A 102 11.65 9.94 15.50
C THR A 102 11.07 11.36 15.51
N THR A 103 11.60 12.22 14.65
CA THR A 103 11.05 13.56 14.42
C THR A 103 9.82 13.51 13.52
N PHE A 104 8.98 14.55 13.60
CA PHE A 104 7.85 14.72 12.68
C PHE A 104 8.30 14.82 11.21
N GLY A 105 9.48 15.39 10.95
CA GLY A 105 10.06 15.49 9.61
C GLY A 105 10.23 14.13 8.93
N ASN A 106 10.66 13.11 9.66
CA ASN A 106 10.79 11.75 9.10
C ASN A 106 9.42 11.18 8.71
N ILE A 107 8.40 11.36 9.55
CA ILE A 107 7.03 10.92 9.26
C ILE A 107 6.50 11.63 8.00
N TYR A 108 6.73 12.94 7.91
CA TYR A 108 6.31 13.75 6.77
C TYR A 108 6.96 13.29 5.45
N VAL A 109 8.26 12.99 5.45
CA VAL A 109 8.96 12.46 4.27
C VAL A 109 8.36 11.12 3.82
N HIS A 110 8.03 10.24 4.76
CA HIS A 110 7.34 8.99 4.45
C HIS A 110 5.94 9.23 3.85
N TRP A 111 5.18 10.22 4.33
CA TRP A 111 3.89 10.56 3.73
C TRP A 111 4.02 11.12 2.32
N ILE A 112 5.03 11.96 2.03
CA ILE A 112 5.29 12.46 0.67
C ILE A 112 5.49 11.29 -0.30
N PHE A 113 6.17 10.23 0.13
CA PHE A 113 6.29 9.01 -0.67
C PHE A 113 4.97 8.23 -0.75
N GLN A 114 4.32 7.98 0.40
CA GLN A 114 3.17 7.08 0.49
C GLN A 114 1.93 7.62 -0.22
N ILE A 115 1.64 8.92 -0.14
CA ILE A 115 0.42 9.50 -0.72
C ILE A 115 0.28 9.20 -2.22
N PRO A 116 1.24 9.56 -3.09
CA PRO A 116 1.12 9.30 -4.53
C PRO A 116 1.11 7.80 -4.85
N VAL A 117 1.94 7.01 -4.16
CA VAL A 117 2.03 5.56 -4.39
C VAL A 117 0.73 4.86 -3.98
N ASN A 118 0.20 5.16 -2.80
CA ASN A 118 -1.04 4.58 -2.30
C ASN A 118 -2.24 5.01 -3.13
N LEU A 119 -2.25 6.25 -3.62
CA LEU A 119 -3.30 6.71 -4.53
C LEU A 119 -3.35 5.83 -5.79
N ILE A 120 -2.21 5.58 -6.43
CA ILE A 120 -2.11 4.70 -7.60
C ILE A 120 -2.60 3.28 -7.25
N ILE A 121 -2.13 2.72 -6.14
CA ILE A 121 -2.50 1.37 -5.68
C ILE A 121 -4.01 1.25 -5.46
N VAL A 122 -4.60 2.23 -4.80
CA VAL A 122 -6.03 2.25 -4.46
C VAL A 122 -6.89 2.42 -5.71
N ILE A 123 -6.43 3.20 -6.70
CA ILE A 123 -7.05 3.30 -8.03
C ILE A 123 -7.01 1.94 -8.73
N ILE A 124 -5.84 1.28 -8.78
CA ILE A 124 -5.70 -0.06 -9.38
C ILE A 124 -6.63 -1.06 -8.68
N PHE A 125 -6.67 -1.05 -7.34
CA PHE A 125 -7.54 -1.90 -6.56
C PHE A 125 -9.01 -1.68 -6.91
N TYR A 126 -9.44 -0.41 -7.01
CA TYR A 126 -10.78 -0.06 -7.45
C TYR A 126 -11.12 -0.66 -8.83
N PHE A 127 -10.23 -0.51 -9.81
CA PHE A 127 -10.42 -1.06 -11.16
C PHE A 127 -10.52 -2.60 -11.16
N ILE A 128 -9.63 -3.28 -10.43
CA ILE A 128 -9.64 -4.75 -10.32
C ILE A 128 -10.98 -5.24 -9.75
N MET A 129 -11.55 -4.50 -8.79
CA MET A 129 -12.77 -4.91 -8.10
C MET A 129 -14.05 -4.58 -8.85
N PHE A 130 -14.17 -3.38 -9.42
CA PHE A 130 -15.46 -2.88 -9.90
C PHE A 130 -15.62 -2.91 -11.43
N THR A 131 -14.53 -2.92 -12.20
CA THR A 131 -14.62 -2.78 -13.67
C THR A 131 -14.92 -4.11 -14.39
N GLY A 132 -14.77 -5.26 -13.71
CA GLY A 132 -15.16 -6.57 -14.25
C GLY A 132 -16.57 -7.03 -13.89
N SER A 133 -17.23 -6.39 -12.92
CA SER A 133 -18.53 -6.86 -12.39
C SER A 133 -19.74 -6.43 -13.22
N THR A 134 -19.60 -5.40 -14.07
CA THR A 134 -20.71 -4.89 -14.88
C THR A 134 -21.01 -5.74 -16.11
N ARG A 135 -20.01 -6.42 -16.70
CA ARG A 135 -20.22 -7.26 -17.90
C ARG A 135 -21.07 -8.52 -17.65
N ASN A 136 -20.95 -9.16 -16.49
CA ASN A 136 -21.65 -10.43 -16.23
C ASN A 136 -23.16 -10.28 -15.92
N LYS A 137 -23.63 -9.06 -15.65
CA LYS A 137 -25.07 -8.83 -15.39
C LYS A 137 -25.90 -8.73 -16.67
N GLU A 138 -25.29 -8.38 -17.80
CA GLU A 138 -25.99 -8.24 -19.09
C GLU A 138 -26.09 -9.57 -19.85
N THR A 139 -25.20 -10.53 -19.62
CA THR A 139 -25.24 -11.86 -20.28
C THR A 139 -26.20 -12.86 -19.65
N ASN A 140 -26.68 -12.62 -18.43
CA ASN A 140 -27.64 -13.51 -17.74
C ASN A 140 -29.08 -12.99 -17.77
N SER A 141 -29.35 -11.93 -18.54
CA SER A 141 -30.68 -11.35 -18.74
C SER A 141 -31.22 -11.54 -20.16
N VAL A 142 -30.70 -12.55 -20.88
CA VAL A 142 -31.20 -12.95 -22.21
C VAL A 142 -31.73 -14.37 -22.14
#